data_AF-A0A521QL74-F1
#
_entry.id   AF-A0A521QL74-F1
#
_cell.length_a   1.000
_cell.length_b   1.000
_cell.length_c   1.000
_cell.angle_alpha   90.00
_cell.angle_beta   90.00
_cell.angle_gamma   90.00
#
_symmetry.space_group_name_H-M   'P 1'
#
loop_
_entity.id
_entity.type
_entity.pdbx_description
1 polymer ?
#
loop_
_entity_poly.entity_id
_entity_poly.type
_entity_poly.pdbx_seq_one_letter_code
_entity_poly.pdbx_strand_id
1 'polypeptide(L)'
;MARCVYCGDRGGLWSKICKDCKKLLTRVRELKGQVGYGEFLDGLASTGVAKEKIVVFLKADPDGKGSIQDQVTADMASELMKVMGLQGSQTPEGVKRIRELTEKQSK
;
A
#
# COMPACT_ATOMS: atom_id res chain seq x y z
N MET A 1 -7.99 -24.30 -4.82
CA MET A 1 -7.99 -22.84 -5.10
C MET A 1 -6.80 -22.23 -4.39
N ALA A 2 -5.94 -21.49 -5.10
CA ALA A 2 -4.84 -20.75 -4.47
C ALA A 2 -5.37 -19.61 -3.59
N ARG A 3 -4.65 -19.25 -2.52
CA ARG A 3 -4.96 -18.07 -1.69
C ARG A 3 -4.52 -16.78 -2.39
N CYS A 4 -5.21 -15.69 -2.10
CA CYS A 4 -4.89 -14.38 -2.61
C CYS A 4 -3.61 -13.86 -1.97
N VAL A 5 -2.63 -13.43 -2.79
CA VAL A 5 -1.33 -12.94 -2.30
C VAL A 5 -1.42 -11.62 -1.50
N TYR A 6 -2.56 -10.91 -1.57
CA TYR A 6 -2.77 -9.66 -0.86
C TYR A 6 -3.61 -9.78 0.41
N CYS A 7 -4.60 -10.67 0.44
CA CYS A 7 -5.53 -10.76 1.58
C CYS A 7 -5.70 -12.17 2.16
N GLY A 8 -5.07 -13.19 1.56
CA GLY A 8 -5.21 -14.57 2.01
C GLY A 8 -6.53 -15.26 1.67
N ASP A 9 -7.55 -14.53 1.20
CA ASP A 9 -8.85 -15.09 0.77
C ASP A 9 -8.72 -16.04 -0.43
N ARG A 10 -9.81 -16.72 -0.81
CA ARG A 10 -9.82 -17.52 -2.05
C ARG A 10 -9.46 -16.65 -3.27
N GLY A 11 -8.43 -17.08 -3.99
CA GLY A 11 -8.01 -16.48 -5.26
C GLY A 11 -9.03 -16.71 -6.37
N GLY A 12 -8.83 -16.02 -7.50
CA GLY A 12 -9.65 -16.22 -8.70
C GLY A 12 -9.30 -17.54 -9.42
N LEU A 13 -10.21 -18.03 -10.26
CA LEU A 13 -10.02 -19.26 -11.04
C LEU A 13 -8.71 -19.27 -11.87
N TRP A 14 -8.28 -18.11 -12.36
CA TRP A 14 -7.08 -17.95 -13.19
C TRP A 14 -6.06 -16.94 -12.62
N SER A 15 -6.24 -16.45 -11.39
CA SER A 15 -5.31 -15.47 -10.81
C SER A 15 -5.10 -15.64 -9.31
N LYS A 16 -3.85 -15.46 -8.87
CA LYS A 16 -3.45 -15.39 -7.45
C LYS A 16 -4.01 -14.15 -6.71
N ILE A 17 -4.86 -13.37 -7.34
CA ILE A 17 -5.46 -12.14 -6.79
C ILE A 17 -6.99 -12.30 -6.84
N CYS A 18 -7.68 -12.06 -5.72
CA CYS A 18 -9.14 -12.10 -5.65
C CYS A 18 -9.77 -10.84 -6.29
N LYS A 19 -11.08 -10.86 -6.54
CA LYS A 19 -11.79 -9.75 -7.21
C LYS A 19 -11.64 -8.42 -6.47
N ASP A 20 -11.73 -8.43 -5.14
CA ASP A 20 -11.61 -7.22 -4.33
C ASP A 20 -10.21 -6.65 -4.36
N CYS A 21 -9.17 -7.48 -4.22
CA CYS A 21 -7.78 -7.02 -4.33
C CYS A 21 -7.46 -6.52 -5.73
N LYS A 22 -8.09 -7.03 -6.79
CA LYS A 22 -7.99 -6.44 -8.14
C LYS A 22 -8.58 -5.04 -8.19
N LYS A 23 -9.78 -4.84 -7.63
CA LYS A 23 -10.40 -3.50 -7.54
C LYS A 23 -9.51 -2.53 -6.77
N LEU A 24 -9.01 -2.96 -5.61
CA LEU A 24 -8.11 -2.15 -4.79
C LEU A 24 -6.83 -1.82 -5.56
N LEU A 25 -6.19 -2.76 -6.24
CA LEU A 25 -5.00 -2.49 -7.05
C LEU A 25 -5.25 -1.49 -8.18
N THR A 26 -6.38 -1.59 -8.88
CA THR A 26 -6.77 -0.59 -9.88
C THR A 26 -6.85 0.79 -9.22
N ARG A 27 -7.52 0.88 -8.08
CA ARG A 27 -7.69 2.13 -7.36
C ARG A 27 -6.37 2.71 -6.83
N VAL A 28 -5.47 1.85 -6.35
CA VAL A 28 -4.11 2.24 -5.95
C VAL A 28 -3.37 2.87 -7.13
N ARG A 29 -3.43 2.28 -8.33
CA ARG A 29 -2.73 2.84 -9.50
C ARG A 29 -3.25 4.20 -9.93
N GLU A 30 -4.55 4.44 -9.76
CA GLU A 30 -5.16 5.74 -10.06
C GLU A 30 -4.74 6.82 -9.06
N LEU A 31 -4.66 6.48 -7.77
CA LEU A 31 -4.45 7.45 -6.69
C LEU A 31 -2.98 7.68 -6.34
N LYS A 32 -2.12 6.68 -6.55
CA LYS A 32 -0.72 6.71 -6.13
C LYS A 32 0.02 7.88 -6.80
N GLY A 33 0.64 8.72 -5.98
CA GLY A 33 1.36 9.93 -6.41
C GLY A 33 0.47 11.11 -6.83
N GLN A 34 -0.87 10.97 -6.77
CA GLN A 34 -1.80 12.05 -7.12
C GLN A 34 -2.44 12.71 -5.90
N VAL A 35 -2.59 11.96 -4.80
CA VAL A 35 -3.34 12.39 -3.62
C VAL A 35 -2.58 12.15 -2.33
N GLY A 36 -3.00 12.82 -1.25
CA GLY A 36 -2.46 12.56 0.10
C GLY A 36 -2.94 11.23 0.69
N TYR A 37 -2.35 10.81 1.82
CA TYR A 37 -2.66 9.51 2.45
C TYR A 37 -4.12 9.38 2.87
N GLY A 38 -4.71 10.45 3.40
CA GLY A 38 -6.13 10.47 3.80
C GLY A 38 -7.05 10.23 2.61
N GLU A 39 -6.89 11.04 1.55
CA GLU A 39 -7.64 10.90 0.30
C GLU A 39 -7.39 9.56 -0.40
N PHE A 40 -6.18 9.01 -0.27
CA PHE A 40 -5.85 7.67 -0.74
C PHE A 40 -6.69 6.61 0.00
N LEU A 41 -6.78 6.68 1.32
CA LEU A 41 -7.59 5.77 2.13
C LEU A 41 -9.09 5.93 1.82
N ASP A 42 -9.57 7.16 1.69
CA ASP A 42 -10.96 7.45 1.30
C ASP A 42 -11.28 6.88 -0.09
N GLY A 43 -10.34 7.00 -1.03
CA GLY A 43 -10.44 6.44 -2.36
C GLY A 43 -10.43 4.91 -2.38
N LEU A 44 -9.76 4.24 -1.44
CA LEU A 44 -9.88 2.79 -1.27
C LEU A 44 -11.22 2.41 -0.63
N ALA A 45 -11.70 3.17 0.37
CA ALA A 45 -12.99 2.95 0.99
C ALA A 45 -14.15 3.09 0.00
N SER A 46 -14.04 4.01 -0.97
CA SER A 46 -15.05 4.21 -2.02
C SER A 46 -15.22 3.02 -2.97
N THR A 47 -14.33 2.02 -2.94
CA THR A 47 -14.45 0.80 -3.76
C THR A 47 -15.53 -0.17 -3.25
N GLY A 48 -16.07 0.08 -2.06
CA GLY A 48 -17.06 -0.79 -1.40
C GLY A 48 -16.46 -2.08 -0.83
N VAL A 49 -15.14 -2.23 -0.80
CA VAL A 49 -14.47 -3.34 -0.14
C VAL A 49 -14.48 -3.12 1.37
N ALA A 50 -14.73 -4.19 2.14
CA ALA A 50 -14.76 -4.12 3.60
C ALA A 50 -13.46 -3.55 4.19
N LYS A 51 -13.60 -2.69 5.20
CA LYS A 51 -12.48 -1.96 5.82
C LYS A 51 -11.39 -2.91 6.33
N GLU A 52 -11.79 -4.01 6.96
CA GLU A 52 -10.87 -5.02 7.50
C GLU A 52 -10.00 -5.60 6.39
N LYS A 53 -10.59 -5.85 5.22
CA LYS A 53 -9.89 -6.36 4.05
C LYS A 53 -8.96 -5.33 3.42
N ILE A 54 -9.34 -4.05 3.43
CA ILE A 54 -8.47 -2.95 3.02
C ILE A 54 -7.23 -2.89 3.93
N VAL A 55 -7.40 -3.03 5.25
CA VAL A 55 -6.26 -3.04 6.20
C VAL A 55 -5.30 -4.20 5.91
N VAL A 56 -5.81 -5.41 5.67
CA VAL A 56 -4.96 -6.55 5.31
C VAL A 56 -4.23 -6.31 3.98
N PHE A 57 -4.96 -5.81 2.97
CA PHE A 57 -4.41 -5.46 1.67
C PHE A 57 -3.28 -4.43 1.77
N LEU A 58 -3.44 -3.39 2.59
CA LEU A 58 -2.42 -2.34 2.77
C LEU A 58 -1.12 -2.87 3.35
N LYS A 59 -1.20 -3.88 4.22
CA LYS A 59 -0.05 -4.52 4.86
C LYS A 59 0.62 -5.59 3.99
N ALA A 60 0.01 -5.97 2.87
CA ALA A 60 0.54 -7.01 2.00
C ALA A 60 1.85 -6.55 1.34
N ASP A 61 2.86 -7.42 1.39
CA ASP A 61 4.17 -7.26 0.75
C ASP A 61 4.45 -8.48 -0.15
N PRO A 62 3.69 -8.65 -1.25
CA PRO A 62 3.78 -9.85 -2.08
C PRO A 62 5.13 -9.98 -2.82
N ASP A 63 5.81 -8.86 -3.05
CA ASP A 63 7.07 -8.80 -3.82
C ASP A 63 8.30 -8.62 -2.92
N GLY A 64 8.12 -8.52 -1.60
CA GLY A 64 9.20 -8.31 -0.62
C GLY A 64 9.83 -6.91 -0.62
N LYS A 65 9.27 -5.99 -1.40
CA LYS A 65 9.77 -4.62 -1.63
C LYS A 65 9.21 -3.59 -0.66
N GLY A 66 8.35 -4.01 0.27
CA GLY A 66 7.60 -3.11 1.12
C GLY A 66 6.11 -3.21 0.81
N SER A 67 5.33 -3.06 1.89
CA SER A 67 3.88 -3.17 1.81
C SER A 67 3.29 -2.09 0.90
N ILE A 68 2.03 -2.26 0.50
CA ILE A 68 1.31 -1.21 -0.24
C ILE A 68 1.35 0.12 0.52
N GLN A 69 1.22 0.09 1.85
CA GLN A 69 1.35 1.28 2.69
C GLN A 69 2.77 1.89 2.62
N ASP A 70 3.82 1.08 2.67
CA ASP A 70 5.20 1.56 2.60
C ASP A 70 5.46 2.24 1.24
N GLN A 71 4.90 1.69 0.16
CA GLN A 71 5.02 2.25 -1.19
C GLN A 71 4.33 3.61 -1.32
N VAL A 72 3.10 3.73 -0.85
CA VAL A 72 2.35 5.01 -0.92
C VAL A 72 3.03 6.07 -0.05
N THR A 73 3.51 5.68 1.13
CA THR A 73 4.22 6.58 2.04
C THR A 73 5.53 7.07 1.44
N ALA A 74 6.27 6.20 0.75
CA ALA A 74 7.52 6.57 0.07
C ALA A 74 7.30 7.60 -1.04
N ASP A 75 6.26 7.41 -1.84
CA ASP A 75 5.90 8.37 -2.88
C ASP A 75 5.52 9.73 -2.27
N MET A 76 4.65 9.73 -1.25
CA MET A 76 4.25 10.95 -0.57
C MET A 76 5.42 11.71 0.04
N ALA A 77 6.32 11.00 0.74
CA ALA A 77 7.49 11.62 1.33
C ALA A 77 8.41 12.21 0.24
N SER A 78 8.56 11.53 -0.89
CA SER A 78 9.31 12.05 -2.04
C SER A 78 8.68 13.31 -2.63
N GLU A 79 7.36 13.36 -2.77
CA GLU A 79 6.65 14.56 -3.25
C GLU A 79 6.79 15.73 -2.26
N LEU A 80 6.69 15.48 -0.96
CA LEU A 80 6.93 16.50 0.06
C LEU A 80 8.36 17.05 -0.01
N MET A 81 9.36 16.18 -0.14
CA MET A 81 10.76 16.59 -0.29
C MET A 81 10.96 17.48 -1.52
N LYS A 82 10.35 17.13 -2.66
CA LYS A 82 10.39 17.97 -3.87
C LYS A 82 9.79 19.36 -3.63
N VAL A 83 8.61 19.43 -3.01
CA VAL A 83 7.94 20.71 -2.69
C VAL A 83 8.78 21.57 -1.74
N MET A 84 9.50 20.93 -0.82
CA MET A 84 10.39 21.61 0.13
C MET A 84 11.77 21.98 -0.45
N GLY A 85 12.05 21.66 -1.72
CA GLY A 85 13.35 21.89 -2.36
C GLY A 85 14.47 21.00 -1.83
N LEU A 86 14.14 19.91 -1.14
CA LEU A 86 15.11 18.94 -0.63
C LEU A 86 15.48 17.94 -1.73
N GLN A 87 16.78 17.73 -1.96
CA GLN A 87 17.24 16.68 -2.87
C GLN A 87 17.09 15.31 -2.21
N GLY A 88 16.26 14.45 -2.78
CA GLY A 88 16.12 13.06 -2.35
C GLY A 88 14.82 12.40 -2.84
N SER A 89 14.80 11.08 -2.79
CA SER A 89 13.59 10.27 -2.99
C SER A 89 13.54 9.19 -1.91
N GLN A 90 12.39 9.02 -1.28
CA GLN A 90 12.15 7.91 -0.38
C GLN A 90 11.81 6.66 -1.19
N THR A 91 12.35 5.50 -0.78
CA THR A 91 11.99 4.21 -1.37
C THR A 91 11.06 3.42 -0.43
N PRO A 92 10.21 2.54 -0.97
CA PRO A 92 9.34 1.68 -0.15
C PRO A 92 10.12 0.84 0.87
N GLU A 93 11.28 0.31 0.47
CA GLU A 93 12.17 -0.45 1.36
C GLU A 93 12.77 0.43 2.46
N GLY A 94 13.09 1.70 2.13
CA GLY A 94 13.54 2.69 3.10
C GLY A 94 12.47 2.98 4.14
N VAL A 95 11.23 3.15 3.71
CA VAL A 95 10.08 3.36 4.60
C VAL A 95 9.84 2.13 5.48
N LYS A 96 9.85 0.93 4.91
CA LYS A 96 9.75 -0.33 5.67
C LYS A 96 10.80 -0.41 6.78
N ARG A 97 12.07 -0.09 6.48
CA ARG A 97 13.14 -0.06 7.48
C ARG A 97 12.88 0.93 8.60
N ILE A 98 12.45 2.16 8.28
CA ILE A 98 12.12 3.18 9.29
C ILE A 98 10.97 2.69 10.20
N ARG A 99 9.92 2.11 9.61
CA ARG A 99 8.78 1.54 10.35
C ARG A 99 9.23 0.42 11.28
N GLU A 100 10.04 -0.52 10.81
CA GLU A 100 10.55 -1.61 11.64
C GLU A 100 11.45 -1.11 12.80
N LEU A 101 12.25 -0.06 12.58
CA LEU A 101 13.08 0.54 13.63
C LEU A 101 12.22 1.22 14.72
N THR A 102 11.20 1.97 14.32
CA THR A 102 10.29 2.64 15.27
C THR A 102 9.43 1.64 16.05
N GLU A 103 8.98 0.55 15.43
CA GLU A 103 8.29 -0.55 16.11
C GLU A 103 9.19 -1.26 17.14
N LYS A 104 10.49 -1.43 16.86
CA LYS A 104 11.45 -2.04 17.78
C LYS A 104 11.78 -1.16 18.99
N GLN A 105 11.84 0.16 18.81
CA GLN A 105 12.11 1.12 19.89
C GLN A 105 10.90 1.33 20.81
N SER A 106 9.71 0.95 20.36
CA SER A 106 8.46 1.08 21.12
C SER A 106 8.12 -0.17 21.96
N LYS A 107 9.03 -1.14 22.02
CA LYS A 107 8.92 -2.39 22.82
C LYS A 107 10.00 -2.43 23.89
#